data_AF-A0A453ITV5-F1
#
_entry.id   AF-A0A453ITV5-F1
#
_cell.length_a   1.000
_cell.length_b   1.000
_cell.length_c   1.000
_cell.angle_alpha   90.00
_cell.angle_beta   90.00
_cell.angle_gamma   90.00
#
_symmetry.space_group_name_H-M   'P 1'
#
loop_
_entity.id
_entity.type
_entity.pdbx_description
1 polymer ?
#
loop_
_entity_poly.entity_id
_entity_poly.type
_entity_poly.pdbx_seq_one_letter_code
_entity_poly.pdbx_strand_id
1 'polypeptide(L)'
;MGHDAALCLSRWDKSSSHPAGEHAYVDVLLPAGSERGDRERVLVDVDFRSQFEVARPTKAYRAVLQRLPSAFVGKEDRLRLLVAAAADSSRASLKKRGLHLAPWRKPEYMRAKWLSPYEREAPPPAPDASASELAAIGEGGEDGAKV
;
A
#
# COMPACT_ATOMS: atom_id res chain seq x y z
N MET A 1 -1.28 12.67 17.83
CA MET A 1 -2.25 12.54 16.73
C MET A 1 -1.74 11.45 15.82
N GLY A 2 -2.47 10.33 15.72
CA GLY A 2 -2.12 9.22 14.83
C GLY A 2 -3.35 8.84 14.02
N HIS A 3 -3.18 8.59 12.72
CA HIS A 3 -4.21 7.98 11.90
C HIS A 3 -4.15 6.46 12.04
N ASP A 4 -5.30 5.80 11.97
CA ASP A 4 -5.38 4.33 11.92
C ASP A 4 -4.91 3.87 10.53
N ALA A 5 -3.62 3.63 10.40
CA ALA A 5 -2.95 3.22 9.18
C ALA A 5 -2.31 1.85 9.36
N ALA A 6 -2.43 0.99 8.35
CA ALA A 6 -1.93 -0.38 8.41
C ALA A 6 -1.37 -0.84 7.06
N LEU A 7 -0.39 -1.75 7.11
CA LEU A 7 0.06 -2.47 5.93
C LEU A 7 -1.00 -3.50 5.55
N CYS A 8 -1.36 -3.52 4.27
CA CYS A 8 -2.30 -4.46 3.67
C CYS A 8 -1.54 -5.34 2.68
N LEU A 9 -1.43 -6.62 2.98
CA LEU A 9 -0.84 -7.61 2.08
C LEU A 9 -1.96 -8.31 1.30
N SER A 10 -2.15 -7.92 0.04
CA SER A 10 -3.08 -8.56 -0.86
C SER A 10 -2.46 -9.80 -1.49
N ARG A 11 -3.22 -10.89 -1.55
CA ARG A 11 -2.81 -12.14 -2.18
C ARG A 11 -3.92 -12.65 -3.09
N TRP A 12 -3.54 -13.20 -4.24
CA TRP A 12 -4.49 -13.81 -5.16
C TRP A 12 -3.91 -15.08 -5.78
N ASP A 13 -4.80 -16.05 -5.98
CA ASP A 13 -4.44 -17.32 -6.57
C ASP A 13 -4.29 -17.23 -8.09
N LYS A 14 -3.67 -18.28 -8.65
CA LYS A 14 -3.60 -18.48 -10.08
C LYS A 14 -5.01 -18.69 -10.64
N SER A 15 -5.31 -18.00 -11.73
CA SER A 15 -6.52 -18.21 -12.52
C SER A 15 -6.16 -18.65 -13.95
N SER A 16 -7.17 -18.90 -14.78
CA SER A 16 -6.98 -19.15 -16.21
C SER A 16 -6.42 -17.93 -16.96
N SER A 17 -6.60 -16.72 -16.42
CA SER A 17 -6.20 -15.47 -17.07
C SER A 17 -4.86 -14.94 -16.57
N HIS A 18 -4.47 -15.21 -15.31
CA HIS A 18 -3.26 -14.65 -14.71
C HIS A 18 -2.61 -15.58 -13.66
N PRO A 19 -1.30 -15.45 -13.40
CA PRO A 19 -0.63 -16.18 -12.32
C PRO A 19 -1.07 -15.66 -10.94
N ALA A 20 -0.74 -16.44 -9.91
CA ALA A 20 -0.81 -16.00 -8.53
C ALA A 20 0.15 -14.82 -8.30
N GLY A 21 -0.10 -14.06 -7.24
CA GLY A 21 0.77 -12.99 -6.83
C GLY A 21 0.39 -12.38 -5.50
N GLU A 22 1.23 -11.47 -5.05
CA GLU A 22 1.02 -10.69 -3.85
C GLU A 22 1.40 -9.23 -4.11
N HIS A 23 0.79 -8.32 -3.36
CA HIS A 23 1.08 -6.90 -3.42
C HIS A 23 0.83 -6.26 -2.07
N ALA A 24 1.78 -5.44 -1.62
CA ALA A 24 1.67 -4.71 -0.37
C ALA A 24 1.31 -3.25 -0.65
N TYR A 25 0.35 -2.73 0.09
CA TYR A 25 -0.05 -1.32 0.08
C TYR A 25 -0.43 -0.89 1.49
N VAL A 26 -0.60 0.41 1.73
CA VAL A 26 -1.06 0.92 3.03
C VAL A 26 -2.53 1.30 2.91
N ASP A 27 -3.33 1.02 3.92
CA ASP A 27 -4.64 1.66 4.06
C ASP A 27 -4.68 2.61 5.26
N VAL A 28 -5.58 3.58 5.19
CA VAL A 28 -5.86 4.52 6.27
C VAL A 28 -7.36 4.55 6.50
N LEU A 29 -7.78 4.29 7.73
CA LEU A 29 -9.16 4.46 8.18
C LEU A 29 -9.34 5.87 8.70
N LEU A 30 -9.97 6.71 7.89
CA LEU A 30 -10.34 8.06 8.27
C LEU A 30 -11.56 8.04 9.20
N PRO A 31 -11.60 8.94 10.20
CA PRO A 31 -12.79 9.08 11.04
C PRO A 31 -13.99 9.44 10.19
N ALA A 32 -15.17 8.99 10.62
CA ALA A 32 -16.42 9.33 9.95
C ALA A 32 -16.63 10.84 9.93
N GLY A 33 -17.14 11.38 8.83
CA GLY A 33 -17.50 12.79 8.71
C GLY A 33 -18.74 13.19 9.54
N SER A 34 -19.40 12.23 10.18
CA SER A 34 -20.52 12.45 11.09
C SER A 34 -20.61 11.32 12.12
N GLU A 35 -21.26 11.58 13.26
CA GLU A 35 -21.52 10.61 14.34
C GLU A 35 -22.21 9.31 13.88
N ARG A 36 -22.94 9.35 12.75
CA ARG A 36 -23.67 8.20 12.18
C ARG A 36 -22.99 7.59 10.95
N GLY A 37 -21.83 8.11 10.55
CA GLY A 37 -21.14 7.68 9.35
C GLY A 37 -20.21 6.50 9.61
N ASP A 38 -19.97 5.71 8.58
CA ASP A 38 -18.90 4.71 8.61
C ASP A 38 -17.53 5.39 8.47
N ARG A 39 -16.50 4.74 9.02
CA ARG A 39 -15.10 5.13 8.76
C ARG A 39 -14.79 4.97 7.28
N GLU A 40 -14.04 5.92 6.75
CA GLU A 40 -13.70 5.92 5.33
C GLU A 40 -12.32 5.31 5.09
N ARG A 41 -12.26 4.24 4.30
CA ARG A 41 -11.00 3.59 3.92
C ARG A 41 -10.38 4.28 2.70
N VAL A 42 -9.13 4.69 2.85
CA VAL A 42 -8.31 5.23 1.76
C VAL A 42 -7.12 4.31 1.53
N LEU A 43 -6.86 3.96 0.27
CA LEU A 43 -5.71 3.16 -0.13
C LEU A 43 -4.55 4.08 -0.50
N VAL A 44 -3.35 3.69 -0.09
CA VAL A 44 -2.09 4.38 -0.30
C VAL A 44 -1.08 3.40 -0.92
N ASP A 45 -0.60 3.74 -2.11
CA ASP A 45 0.48 2.99 -2.77
C ASP A 45 1.59 3.98 -3.15
N VAL A 46 2.75 3.85 -2.51
CA VAL A 46 3.85 4.82 -2.63
C VAL A 46 4.56 4.77 -3.99
N ASP A 47 4.38 3.68 -4.75
CA ASP A 47 5.06 3.45 -6.01
C ASP A 47 4.07 3.07 -7.14
N PHE A 48 2.89 3.68 -7.10
CA PHE A 48 1.78 3.36 -7.99
C PHE A 48 2.14 3.49 -9.49
N ARG A 49 2.88 4.54 -9.88
CA ARG A 49 3.20 4.76 -11.30
C ARG A 49 4.08 3.64 -11.88
N SER A 50 5.07 3.16 -11.13
CA SER A 50 6.00 2.13 -11.60
C SER A 50 5.27 0.83 -11.94
N GLN A 51 4.15 0.58 -11.26
CA GLN A 51 3.28 -0.57 -11.48
C GLN A 51 2.73 -0.63 -12.91
N PHE A 52 2.81 0.46 -13.70
CA PHE A 52 2.32 0.50 -15.08
C PHE A 52 3.43 0.65 -16.14
N GLU A 53 4.70 0.63 -15.76
CA GLU A 53 5.78 0.79 -16.74
C GLU A 53 5.87 -0.41 -17.70
N VAL A 54 6.03 -0.13 -19.00
CA VAL A 54 6.14 -1.17 -20.04
C VAL A 54 7.36 -0.95 -20.91
N ALA A 55 7.88 -2.04 -21.49
CA ALA A 55 8.95 -1.97 -22.46
C ALA A 55 8.49 -1.21 -23.72
N ARG A 56 9.34 -0.29 -24.19
CA ARG A 56 9.15 0.46 -25.46
C ARG A 56 7.79 1.17 -25.54
N PRO A 57 7.41 2.02 -24.56
CA PRO A 57 6.11 2.67 -24.57
C PRO A 57 5.95 3.54 -25.82
N THR A 58 4.73 3.60 -26.34
CA THR A 58 4.37 4.60 -27.37
C THR A 58 4.39 6.01 -26.75
N LYS A 59 4.53 7.05 -27.58
CA LYS A 59 4.48 8.44 -27.10
C LYS A 59 3.17 8.74 -26.37
N ALA A 60 2.04 8.24 -26.90
CA ALA A 60 0.73 8.37 -26.28
C ALA A 60 0.68 7.71 -24.89
N TYR A 61 1.21 6.49 -24.75
CA TYR A 61 1.22 5.82 -23.44
C TYR A 61 2.15 6.48 -22.44
N ARG A 62 3.30 7.00 -22.88
CA ARG A 62 4.18 7.79 -22.02
C ARG A 62 3.47 9.01 -21.45
N ALA A 63 2.66 9.71 -22.24
CA ALA A 63 1.86 10.84 -21.76
C ALA A 63 0.81 10.41 -20.72
N VAL A 64 0.20 9.23 -20.88
CA VAL A 64 -0.71 8.65 -19.87
C VAL A 64 0.05 8.36 -18.57
N LEU A 65 1.22 7.69 -18.64
CA LEU A 65 2.04 7.38 -17.45
C LEU A 65 2.48 8.64 -16.70
N GLN A 66 2.84 9.71 -17.42
CA GLN A 66 3.23 10.98 -16.82
C GLN A 66 2.07 11.66 -16.06
N ARG A 67 0.82 11.38 -16.43
CA ARG A 67 -0.38 11.90 -15.77
C ARG A 67 -0.84 11.04 -14.60
N LEU A 68 -0.38 9.78 -14.50
CA LEU A 68 -0.63 8.95 -13.33
C LEU A 68 0.12 9.52 -12.12
N PRO A 69 -0.49 9.49 -10.93
CA PRO A 69 0.21 9.93 -9.72
C PRO A 69 1.37 8.98 -9.42
N SER A 70 2.51 9.50 -8.95
CA SER A 70 3.65 8.67 -8.54
C SER A 70 3.29 7.77 -7.38
N ALA A 71 2.68 8.35 -6.34
CA ALA A 71 2.02 7.65 -5.25
C ALA A 71 0.50 7.81 -5.36
N PHE A 72 -0.24 6.72 -5.24
CA PHE A 72 -1.69 6.76 -5.18
C PHE A 72 -2.15 7.01 -3.76
N VAL A 73 -3.11 7.92 -3.60
CA VAL A 73 -3.91 8.11 -2.39
C VAL A 73 -5.35 8.29 -2.84
N GLY A 74 -6.25 7.43 -2.38
CA GLY A 74 -7.66 7.57 -2.69
C GLY A 74 -8.51 6.34 -2.42
N LYS A 75 -9.79 6.46 -2.75
CA LYS A 75 -10.78 5.38 -2.61
C LYS A 75 -10.60 4.31 -3.68
N GLU A 76 -11.16 3.15 -3.38
CA GLU A 76 -11.19 1.98 -4.25
C GLU A 76 -11.77 2.27 -5.64
N ASP A 77 -12.82 3.09 -5.74
CA ASP A 77 -13.45 3.42 -7.03
C ASP A 77 -12.53 4.23 -7.94
N ARG A 78 -11.80 5.19 -7.36
CA ARG A 78 -10.80 5.96 -8.11
C ARG A 78 -9.65 5.06 -8.57
N LEU A 79 -9.25 4.12 -7.71
CA LEU A 79 -8.21 3.15 -8.04
C LEU A 79 -8.63 2.27 -9.22
N ARG A 80 -9.85 1.71 -9.19
CA ARG A 80 -10.42 0.91 -10.29
C ARG A 80 -10.35 1.64 -11.63
N LEU A 81 -10.74 2.91 -11.64
CA LEU A 81 -10.74 3.75 -12.84
C LEU A 81 -9.32 3.95 -13.38
N LEU A 82 -8.37 4.31 -12.51
CA LEU A 82 -6.97 4.53 -12.91
C LEU A 82 -6.33 3.23 -13.42
N VAL A 83 -6.53 2.13 -12.72
CA VAL A 83 -6.00 0.80 -13.11
C VAL A 83 -6.55 0.39 -14.46
N ALA A 84 -7.86 0.54 -14.69
CA ALA A 84 -8.49 0.21 -15.97
C ALA A 84 -7.92 1.06 -17.11
N ALA A 85 -7.92 2.39 -16.95
CA ALA A 85 -7.42 3.31 -17.98
C ALA A 85 -5.94 3.07 -18.32
N ALA A 86 -5.11 2.80 -17.31
CA ALA A 86 -3.70 2.53 -17.49
C ALA A 86 -3.45 1.15 -18.15
N ALA A 87 -4.20 0.11 -17.76
CA ALA A 87 -4.10 -1.22 -18.35
C ALA A 87 -4.49 -1.21 -19.84
N ASP A 88 -5.61 -0.56 -20.19
CA ASP A 88 -6.08 -0.42 -21.56
C ASP A 88 -5.10 0.34 -22.44
N SER A 89 -4.57 1.46 -21.92
CA SER A 89 -3.56 2.24 -22.61
C SER A 89 -2.25 1.46 -22.80
N SER A 90 -1.86 0.64 -21.81
CA SER A 90 -0.68 -0.25 -21.92
C SER A 90 -0.87 -1.29 -23.00
N ARG A 91 -2.06 -1.91 -23.07
CA ARG A 91 -2.43 -2.92 -24.05
C ARG A 91 -2.39 -2.34 -25.46
N ALA A 92 -2.96 -1.16 -25.66
CA ALA A 92 -2.91 -0.45 -26.93
C ALA A 92 -1.46 -0.12 -27.34
N SER A 93 -0.63 0.32 -26.39
CA SER A 93 0.79 0.61 -26.62
C SER A 93 1.57 -0.63 -27.06
N LEU A 94 1.44 -1.74 -26.34
CA LEU A 94 2.14 -2.99 -26.64
C LEU A 94 1.69 -3.58 -27.97
N LYS A 95 0.38 -3.56 -28.25
CA LYS A 95 -0.17 -3.98 -29.55
C LYS A 95 0.43 -3.18 -30.69
N LYS A 96 0.54 -1.85 -30.57
CA LYS A 96 1.15 -0.98 -31.58
C LYS A 96 2.65 -1.25 -31.79
N ARG A 97 3.33 -1.85 -30.80
CA ARG A 97 4.75 -2.22 -30.87
C ARG A 97 4.97 -3.68 -31.26
N GLY A 98 3.92 -4.43 -31.58
CA GLY A 98 4.02 -5.87 -31.85
C GLY A 98 4.50 -6.67 -30.64
N LEU A 99 4.27 -6.16 -29.42
CA LEU A 99 4.65 -6.79 -28.17
C LEU A 99 3.46 -7.54 -27.56
N HIS A 100 3.71 -8.73 -27.02
CA HIS A 100 2.73 -9.49 -26.28
C HIS A 100 2.47 -8.87 -24.90
N LEU A 101 1.22 -8.91 -24.43
CA LEU A 101 0.85 -8.46 -23.08
C LEU A 101 1.15 -9.57 -22.08
N ALA A 102 2.15 -9.37 -21.22
CA ALA A 102 2.46 -10.32 -20.17
C ALA A 102 1.26 -10.55 -19.23
N PRO A 103 1.08 -11.74 -18.65
CA PRO A 103 -0.05 -12.03 -17.77
C PRO A 103 -0.21 -11.05 -16.61
N TRP A 104 0.90 -10.58 -16.01
CA TRP A 104 0.90 -9.61 -14.92
C TRP A 104 0.55 -8.17 -15.36
N ARG A 105 0.39 -7.94 -16.66
CA ARG A 105 -0.05 -6.66 -17.24
C ARG A 105 -1.51 -6.69 -17.68
N LYS A 106 -2.19 -7.82 -17.52
CA LYS A 106 -3.62 -7.91 -17.81
C LYS A 106 -4.43 -7.10 -16.79
N PRO A 107 -5.55 -6.49 -17.20
CA PRO A 107 -6.40 -5.71 -16.29
C PRO A 107 -6.80 -6.47 -15.04
N GLU A 108 -7.07 -7.77 -15.14
CA GLU A 108 -7.49 -8.63 -14.03
C GLU A 108 -6.38 -8.75 -12.98
N TYR A 109 -5.15 -9.06 -13.41
CA TYR A 109 -4.00 -9.13 -12.50
C TYR A 109 -3.68 -7.78 -11.86
N MET A 110 -3.74 -6.70 -12.65
CA MET A 110 -3.48 -5.36 -12.14
C MET A 110 -4.52 -4.95 -11.11
N ARG A 111 -5.80 -5.28 -11.30
CA ARG A 111 -6.86 -5.04 -10.30
C ARG A 111 -6.65 -5.88 -9.04
N ALA A 112 -6.24 -7.14 -9.20
CA ALA A 112 -6.04 -8.07 -8.10
C ALA A 112 -5.03 -7.56 -7.05
N LYS A 113 -4.03 -6.77 -7.45
CA LYS A 113 -3.04 -6.15 -6.55
C LYS A 113 -3.64 -5.39 -5.37
N TRP A 114 -4.77 -4.73 -5.57
CA TRP A 114 -5.37 -3.89 -4.53
C TRP A 114 -6.77 -4.34 -4.11
N LEU A 115 -7.45 -5.13 -4.95
CA LEU A 115 -8.86 -5.49 -4.77
C LEU A 115 -9.08 -6.94 -4.34
N SER A 116 -8.02 -7.76 -4.31
CA SER A 116 -8.12 -9.12 -3.78
C SER A 116 -8.15 -9.12 -2.25
N PRO A 117 -8.57 -10.22 -1.62
CA PRO A 117 -8.48 -10.39 -0.17
C PRO A 117 -7.08 -10.00 0.34
N TYR A 118 -7.06 -9.33 1.48
CA TYR A 118 -5.83 -8.82 2.07
C TYR A 118 -5.78 -9.07 3.56
N GLU A 119 -4.56 -9.27 4.07
CA GLU A 119 -4.27 -9.30 5.49
C GLU A 119 -3.89 -7.87 5.91
N ARG A 120 -4.62 -7.30 6.86
CA ARG A 120 -4.34 -5.98 7.45
C ARG A 120 -3.49 -6.17 8.71
N GLU A 121 -2.24 -5.74 8.65
CA GLU A 121 -1.34 -5.82 9.79
C GLU A 121 -1.80 -4.87 10.90
N ALA A 122 -2.13 -5.43 12.06
CA ALA A 122 -2.47 -4.62 13.23
C ALA A 122 -1.23 -3.81 13.66
N PRO A 123 -1.39 -2.55 14.08
CA PRO A 123 -0.28 -1.81 14.65
C PRO A 123 0.30 -2.61 15.84
N PRO A 124 1.64 -2.64 16.00
CA PRO A 124 2.23 -3.32 17.14
C PRO A 124 1.65 -2.78 18.45
N PRO A 125 1.45 -3.64 19.47
CA PRO A 125 0.99 -3.17 20.77
C PRO A 125 1.93 -2.07 21.27
N ALA A 126 1.35 -1.01 21.85
CA ALA A 126 2.15 0.07 22.41
C ALA A 126 3.15 -0.52 23.42
N PRO A 127 4.40 -0.02 23.48
CA PRO A 127 5.35 -0.50 24.48
C PRO A 127 4.74 -0.30 25.87
N ASP A 128 4.66 -1.38 26.66
CA ASP A 128 4.16 -1.32 28.04
C ASP A 128 4.97 -0.29 28.83
N ALA A 129 4.30 0.79 29.25
CA ALA A 129 4.91 1.87 30.02
C ALA A 129 5.22 1.49 31.48
N SER A 130 5.31 0.20 31.84
CA SER A 130 5.47 -0.26 33.23
C SER A 130 6.85 -0.83 33.58
N ALA A 131 7.83 -0.79 32.67
CA ALA A 131 9.17 -1.35 32.91
C ALA A 131 10.27 -0.27 32.96
N SER A 132 10.05 0.85 33.66
CA SER A 132 11.12 1.83 33.93
C SER A 132 11.16 2.38 35.35
N GLU A 133 10.60 1.67 36.32
CA GLU A 133 10.70 2.05 37.74
C GLU A 133 11.21 0.90 38.60
N LEU A 134 12.41 0.38 38.31
CA LEU A 134 13.12 -0.54 39.22
C LEU A 134 14.66 -0.47 39.14
N ALA A 135 15.23 0.54 38.47
CA ALA A 135 16.69 0.70 38.33
C ALA A 135 17.26 1.94 39.06
N ALA A 136 16.58 2.44 40.09
CA ALA A 136 17.04 3.60 40.87
C ALA A 136 16.89 3.39 42.39
N ILE A 137 17.44 2.30 42.92
CA ILE A 137 17.86 2.24 44.34
C ILE A 137 19.23 1.59 44.43
N GLY A 138 20.29 2.40 44.29
CA GLY A 138 21.64 1.86 44.24
C GLY A 138 22.75 2.87 44.42
N GLU A 139 22.59 3.88 45.29
CA GLU A 139 23.74 4.62 45.84
C GLU A 139 23.44 5.01 47.29
N GLY A 140 24.06 4.30 48.24
CA GLY A 140 24.13 4.66 49.64
C GLY A 140 25.61 4.69 50.03
N GLY A 141 26.18 5.89 49.98
CA GLY A 141 27.60 6.17 50.15
C GLY A 141 28.15 5.83 51.54
N GLU A 142 29.41 5.42 51.49
CA GLU A 142 30.39 5.33 52.56
C GLU A 142 30.67 6.72 53.16
N ASP A 143 30.55 6.88 54.47
CA ASP A 143 31.24 7.93 55.22
C ASP A 143 31.59 7.40 56.61
N GLY A 144 32.88 7.41 56.94
CA GLY A 144 33.39 7.01 58.23
C GLY A 144 33.85 8.23 59.03
N ALA A 145 33.65 8.23 60.36
CA ALA A 145 34.58 8.84 61.31
C ALA A 145 34.23 8.51 62.77
N LYS A 146 35.24 8.00 63.48
CA LYS A 146 35.63 8.22 64.88
C LYS A 146 34.59 8.75 65.89
N VAL A 147 34.46 8.05 67.02
CA VAL A 147 35.24 8.26 68.27
C VAL A 147 35.25 7.00 69.13
#